data_AF-Q1KYM7-F1
#
_entry.id   AF-Q1KYM7-F1
#
_cell.length_a   1.000
_cell.length_b   1.000
_cell.length_c   1.000
_cell.angle_alpha   90.00
_cell.angle_beta   90.00
_cell.angle_gamma   90.00
#
_symmetry.space_group_name_H-M   'P 1'
#
loop_
_entity.id
_entity.type
_entity.pdbx_description
1 polymer ?
#
loop_
_entity_poly.entity_id
_entity_poly.type
_entity_poly.pdbx_seq_one_letter_code
_entity_poly.pdbx_strand_id
1 'polypeptide(L)'
;EIDIIRIIQTLQIQYRMHPEIAKFASEQFYKGLLIDGVNAEQRQYRIITKCGQQIIKQVFPWPNPKCPIMFVNSTNEEKKLGTSYLNNTEANHVEKILTHLLINGVKAKDIGIITPYKLQISCIIDQFKRVADNSQSQNGRGLPYETYQDVQVASVDAFQGREKDFIIFSCVRSNERKGIGFLNDPRRLNVAITRARYGLIIIGNAKCLFSYPLWNNLLVHLQEKHCIIKGQFNNYKEAEIVLKTKMQIDPFLRYRAPDMPDPEKEKQEKEKKASCR
;
A
#
# COMPACT_ATOMS: atom_id res chain seq x y z
N GLU A 1 -18.69 14.29 30.68
CA GLU A 1 -17.85 15.45 30.34
C GLU A 1 -16.34 15.27 30.58
N ILE A 2 -15.81 14.04 30.72
CA ILE A 2 -14.36 13.78 30.88
C ILE A 2 -13.82 12.92 29.71
N ASP A 3 -14.44 13.01 28.53
CA ASP A 3 -13.97 12.31 27.31
C ASP A 3 -13.38 13.26 26.26
N ILE A 4 -13.35 14.57 26.52
CA ILE A 4 -12.87 15.59 25.56
C ILE A 4 -11.35 15.87 25.75
N ILE A 5 -10.76 15.54 26.92
CA ILE A 5 -9.38 15.93 27.27
C ILE A 5 -8.34 14.82 26.98
N ARG A 6 -8.73 13.74 26.28
CA ARG A 6 -7.78 12.80 25.65
C ARG A 6 -7.75 12.93 24.13
N ILE A 7 -8.01 14.14 23.62
CA ILE A 7 -7.46 14.57 22.34
C ILE A 7 -5.94 14.60 22.53
N ILE A 8 -5.29 13.46 22.30
CA ILE A 8 -3.89 13.42 21.89
C ILE A 8 -3.76 14.54 20.88
N GLN A 9 -2.83 15.49 21.09
CA GLN A 9 -2.51 16.56 20.15
C GLN A 9 -2.21 15.93 18.78
N THR A 10 -3.26 15.72 17.99
CA THR A 10 -3.17 15.00 16.74
C THR A 10 -3.00 16.09 15.70
N LEU A 11 -1.83 16.14 15.06
CA LEU A 11 -1.61 17.05 13.93
C LEU A 11 -2.72 16.79 12.90
N GLN A 12 -3.64 17.73 12.78
CA GLN A 12 -4.80 17.61 11.90
C GLN A 12 -4.45 17.88 10.44
N ILE A 13 -3.35 18.59 10.17
CA ILE A 13 -2.96 18.98 8.82
C ILE A 13 -1.88 18.02 8.30
N GLN A 14 -2.12 17.41 7.14
CA GLN A 14 -1.14 16.58 6.44
C GLN A 14 -0.48 17.38 5.31
N TYR A 15 0.85 17.34 5.24
CA TYR A 15 1.65 18.00 4.19
C TYR A 15 2.42 17.00 3.33
N ARG A 16 2.04 15.71 3.33
CA ARG A 16 2.77 14.63 2.66
C ARG A 16 2.12 14.24 1.34
N MET A 17 0.88 13.80 1.37
CA MET A 17 0.24 12.99 0.33
C MET A 17 -0.56 13.88 -0.62
N HIS A 18 -0.73 13.43 -1.86
CA HIS A 18 -1.80 13.93 -2.73
C HIS A 18 -3.16 13.79 -2.04
N PRO A 19 -4.07 14.79 -2.10
CA PRO A 19 -5.39 14.75 -1.44
C PRO A 19 -6.18 13.45 -1.69
N GLU A 20 -6.20 12.96 -2.93
CA GLU A 20 -6.86 11.69 -3.27
C GLU A 20 -6.25 10.46 -2.54
N ILE A 21 -4.93 10.44 -2.29
CA ILE A 21 -4.28 9.38 -1.49
C ILE A 21 -4.69 9.49 -0.01
N ALA A 22 -4.75 10.72 0.51
CA ALA A 22 -5.10 10.97 1.91
C ALA A 22 -6.56 10.65 2.22
N LYS A 23 -7.47 10.84 1.25
CA LYS A 23 -8.92 10.80 1.44
C LYS A 23 -9.42 9.54 2.14
N PHE A 24 -9.07 8.36 1.62
CA PHE A 24 -9.50 7.09 2.23
C PHE A 24 -8.96 6.94 3.65
N ALA A 25 -7.69 7.26 3.87
CA ALA A 25 -7.08 7.14 5.19
C ALA A 25 -7.71 8.10 6.20
N SER A 26 -7.97 9.35 5.80
CA SER A 26 -8.67 10.36 6.59
C SER A 26 -10.03 9.84 7.05
N GLU A 27 -10.87 9.37 6.13
CA GLU A 27 -12.21 8.86 6.42
C GLU A 27 -12.17 7.63 7.34
N GLN A 28 -11.30 6.65 7.07
CA GLN A 28 -11.33 5.36 7.77
C GLN A 28 -10.58 5.36 9.10
N PHE A 29 -9.48 6.10 9.23
CA PHE A 29 -8.60 6.04 10.41
C PHE A 29 -8.62 7.32 11.24
N TYR A 30 -9.07 8.46 10.67
CA TYR A 30 -9.01 9.77 11.32
C TYR A 30 -10.38 10.48 11.37
N LYS A 31 -11.49 9.75 11.21
CA LYS A 31 -12.87 10.27 11.23
C LYS A 31 -13.13 11.42 10.24
N GLY A 32 -12.37 11.48 9.15
CA GLY A 32 -12.43 12.59 8.19
C GLY A 32 -11.83 13.91 8.69
N LEU A 33 -11.13 13.90 9.83
CA LEU A 33 -10.57 15.11 10.46
C LEU A 33 -9.18 15.48 9.94
N LEU A 34 -8.57 14.66 9.07
CA LEU A 34 -7.29 14.98 8.46
C LEU A 34 -7.52 15.99 7.32
N ILE A 35 -6.93 17.17 7.46
CA ILE A 35 -6.99 18.30 6.54
C ILE A 35 -5.76 18.29 5.64
N ASP A 36 -5.94 18.51 4.35
CA ASP A 36 -4.84 18.60 3.40
C ASP A 36 -4.20 20.00 3.44
N GLY A 37 -2.94 20.06 3.87
CA GLY A 37 -2.10 21.26 3.79
C GLY A 37 -1.41 21.43 2.43
N VAL A 38 -1.68 20.54 1.48
CA VAL A 38 -1.17 20.56 0.10
C VAL A 38 -2.29 20.27 -0.87
N ASN A 39 -2.26 20.92 -2.03
CA ASN A 39 -3.24 20.69 -3.10
C ASN A 39 -2.71 19.69 -4.16
N ALA A 40 -3.57 19.32 -5.12
CA ALA A 40 -3.22 18.39 -6.20
C ALA A 40 -2.06 18.90 -7.08
N GLU A 41 -1.97 20.21 -7.34
CA GLU A 41 -0.94 20.82 -8.17
C GLU A 41 0.45 20.73 -7.52
N GLN A 42 0.52 20.95 -6.20
CA GLN A 42 1.72 20.75 -5.38
C GLN A 42 2.11 19.26 -5.26
N ARG A 43 1.27 18.36 -5.77
CA ARG A 43 1.48 16.92 -5.83
C ARG A 43 1.51 16.37 -7.26
N GLN A 44 1.85 17.23 -8.21
CA GLN A 44 2.34 16.82 -9.52
C GLN A 44 3.85 16.56 -9.45
N TYR A 45 4.28 15.40 -9.93
CA TYR A 45 5.70 15.04 -9.91
C TYR A 45 6.50 15.91 -10.89
N ARG A 46 7.61 16.46 -10.40
CA ARG A 46 8.48 17.36 -11.16
C ARG A 46 9.86 16.73 -11.32
N ILE A 47 10.40 16.81 -12.53
CA ILE A 47 11.80 16.46 -12.81
C ILE A 47 12.62 17.72 -13.06
N ILE A 48 13.88 17.68 -12.67
CA ILE A 48 14.86 18.72 -12.96
C ILE A 48 15.57 18.33 -14.25
N THR A 49 15.47 19.17 -15.29
CA THR A 49 16.14 18.96 -16.58
C THR A 49 17.64 19.23 -16.45
N LYS A 50 18.41 18.87 -17.49
CA LYS A 50 19.86 19.13 -17.53
C LYS A 50 20.22 20.62 -17.38
N CYS A 51 19.33 21.52 -17.82
CA CYS A 51 19.50 22.97 -17.66
C CYS A 51 18.96 23.52 -16.32
N GLY A 52 18.60 22.65 -15.37
CA GLY A 52 18.13 23.04 -14.04
C GLY A 52 16.64 23.45 -13.98
N GLN A 53 15.90 23.38 -15.08
CA GLN A 53 14.48 23.72 -15.10
C GLN A 53 13.63 22.61 -14.47
N GLN A 54 12.63 23.00 -13.68
CA GLN A 54 11.64 22.06 -13.18
C GLN A 54 10.47 21.97 -14.15
N ILE A 55 10.18 20.76 -14.63
CA ILE A 55 9.02 20.49 -15.48
C ILE A 55 8.11 19.45 -14.82
N ILE A 56 6.80 19.66 -14.95
CA ILE A 56 5.82 18.64 -14.59
C ILE A 56 5.92 17.53 -15.62
N LYS A 57 6.10 16.29 -15.16
CA LYS A 57 6.16 15.11 -16.03
C LYS A 57 5.17 14.07 -15.57
N GLN A 58 4.32 13.62 -16.49
CA GLN A 58 3.52 12.43 -16.27
C GLN A 58 4.44 11.21 -16.34
N VAL A 59 4.83 10.70 -15.18
CA VAL A 59 5.76 9.55 -15.05
C VAL A 59 5.07 8.19 -14.98
N PHE A 60 3.74 8.20 -14.87
CA PHE A 60 2.95 6.98 -14.77
C PHE A 60 1.56 7.14 -15.42
N PRO A 61 1.06 6.13 -16.15
CA PRO A 61 -0.26 6.16 -16.77
C PRO A 61 -1.34 5.74 -15.75
N TRP A 62 -1.74 6.68 -14.89
CA TRP A 62 -2.82 6.44 -13.92
C TRP A 62 -4.14 6.12 -14.63
N PRO A 63 -4.91 5.10 -14.16
CA PRO A 63 -6.22 4.79 -14.74
C PRO A 63 -7.17 5.99 -14.70
N ASN A 64 -7.12 6.75 -13.61
CA ASN A 64 -7.78 8.03 -13.45
C ASN A 64 -6.72 9.14 -13.36
N PRO A 65 -6.60 10.05 -14.34
CA PRO A 65 -5.57 11.10 -14.36
C PRO A 65 -5.60 12.05 -13.15
N LYS A 66 -6.74 12.15 -12.44
CA LYS A 66 -6.90 13.01 -11.25
C LYS A 66 -6.62 12.27 -9.93
N CYS A 67 -6.49 10.96 -9.96
CA CYS A 67 -6.29 10.12 -8.79
C CYS A 67 -5.02 9.28 -8.97
N PRO A 68 -3.89 9.65 -8.33
CA PRO A 68 -2.63 8.92 -8.48
C PRO A 68 -2.62 7.65 -7.60
N ILE A 69 -3.67 6.85 -7.73
CA ILE A 69 -3.84 5.56 -7.09
C ILE A 69 -4.23 4.53 -8.16
N MET A 70 -3.62 3.36 -8.10
CA MET A 70 -3.98 2.24 -8.95
C MET A 70 -4.02 0.95 -8.13
N PHE A 71 -5.11 0.19 -8.25
CA PHE A 71 -5.20 -1.18 -7.75
C PHE A 71 -5.10 -2.16 -8.92
N VAL A 72 -4.06 -2.98 -8.95
CA VAL A 72 -3.88 -4.06 -9.91
C VAL A 72 -4.49 -5.34 -9.35
N ASN A 73 -5.65 -5.71 -9.87
CA ASN A 73 -6.33 -6.95 -9.51
C ASN A 73 -5.61 -8.14 -10.16
N SER A 74 -4.83 -8.86 -9.35
CA SER A 74 -4.08 -10.04 -9.75
C SER A 74 -4.64 -11.27 -9.03
N THR A 75 -5.22 -12.21 -9.77
CA THR A 75 -5.95 -13.36 -9.20
C THR A 75 -5.14 -14.66 -9.18
N ASN A 76 -3.87 -14.61 -9.59
CA ASN A 76 -3.00 -15.79 -9.58
C ASN A 76 -2.66 -16.23 -8.15
N GLU A 77 -2.57 -17.54 -7.94
CA GLU A 77 -2.43 -18.12 -6.60
C GLU A 77 -1.11 -17.78 -5.90
N GLU A 78 -1.18 -17.66 -4.58
CA GLU A 78 -0.02 -17.57 -3.69
C GLU A 78 0.71 -18.92 -3.59
N LYS A 79 2.05 -18.88 -3.44
CA LYS A 79 2.84 -20.03 -3.01
C LYS A 79 3.25 -19.86 -1.55
N LYS A 80 3.16 -20.94 -0.78
CA LYS A 80 3.60 -20.99 0.62
C LYS A 80 4.88 -21.81 0.72
N LEU A 81 5.88 -21.29 1.41
CA LEU A 81 7.08 -22.03 1.79
C LEU A 81 7.39 -21.73 3.27
N GLY A 82 7.47 -22.78 4.08
CA GLY A 82 7.53 -22.64 5.54
C GLY A 82 6.34 -21.84 6.08
N THR A 83 6.63 -20.73 6.77
CA THR A 83 5.62 -19.84 7.39
C THR A 83 5.33 -18.56 6.60
N SER A 84 5.94 -18.38 5.42
CA SER A 84 5.79 -17.17 4.61
C SER A 84 5.19 -17.49 3.23
N TYR A 85 4.78 -16.45 2.53
CA TYR A 85 4.09 -16.53 1.24
C TYR A 85 4.80 -15.67 0.20
N LEU A 86 4.66 -16.05 -1.07
CA LEU A 86 5.07 -15.27 -2.23
C LEU A 86 4.03 -15.38 -3.34
N ASN A 87 4.00 -14.39 -4.22
CA ASN A 87 3.19 -14.38 -5.42
C ASN A 87 4.05 -13.87 -6.58
N ASN A 88 4.42 -14.79 -7.47
CA ASN A 88 5.31 -14.50 -8.61
C ASN A 88 4.65 -13.53 -9.60
N THR A 89 3.32 -13.61 -9.78
CA THR A 89 2.62 -12.71 -10.67
C THR A 89 2.61 -11.29 -10.13
N GLU A 90 2.38 -11.11 -8.82
CA GLU A 90 2.51 -9.79 -8.20
C GLU A 90 3.94 -9.26 -8.30
N ALA A 91 4.97 -10.08 -8.06
CA ALA A 91 6.36 -9.67 -8.19
C ALA A 91 6.71 -9.21 -9.61
N ASN A 92 6.15 -9.87 -10.63
CA ASN A 92 6.27 -9.45 -12.03
C ASN A 92 5.55 -8.12 -12.31
N HIS A 93 4.38 -7.86 -11.71
CA HIS A 93 3.75 -6.55 -11.79
C HIS A 93 4.61 -5.47 -11.13
N VAL A 94 5.13 -5.74 -9.93
CA VAL A 94 6.02 -4.82 -9.20
C VAL A 94 7.20 -4.42 -10.07
N GLU A 95 7.90 -5.39 -10.65
CA GLU A 95 9.06 -5.13 -11.50
C GLU A 95 8.68 -4.25 -12.70
N LYS A 96 7.67 -4.61 -13.49
CA LYS A 96 7.30 -3.82 -14.68
C LYS A 96 6.88 -2.39 -14.35
N ILE A 97 6.15 -2.21 -13.26
CA ILE A 97 5.74 -0.88 -12.75
C ILE A 97 6.97 -0.07 -12.32
N LEU A 98 7.88 -0.70 -11.58
CA LEU A 98 9.12 -0.08 -11.14
C LEU A 98 9.98 0.36 -12.32
N THR A 99 10.22 -0.55 -13.27
CA THR A 99 11.00 -0.30 -14.49
C THR A 99 10.43 0.88 -15.28
N HIS A 100 9.11 0.98 -15.39
CA HIS A 100 8.48 2.12 -16.05
C HIS A 100 8.69 3.44 -15.32
N LEU A 101 8.55 3.47 -13.98
CA LEU A 101 8.82 4.69 -13.19
C LEU A 101 10.27 5.14 -13.36
N LEU A 102 11.23 4.20 -13.31
CA LEU A 102 12.65 4.46 -13.49
C LEU A 102 12.97 5.02 -14.88
N ILE A 103 12.47 4.38 -15.95
CA ILE A 103 12.64 4.85 -17.34
C ILE A 103 12.03 6.25 -17.52
N ASN A 104 10.95 6.57 -16.82
CA ASN A 104 10.32 7.89 -16.87
C ASN A 104 11.01 8.94 -15.97
N GLY A 105 12.12 8.61 -15.32
CA GLY A 105 12.96 9.57 -14.61
C GLY A 105 12.61 9.72 -13.12
N VAL A 106 11.85 8.78 -12.55
CA VAL A 106 11.74 8.66 -11.10
C VAL A 106 13.03 8.04 -10.58
N LYS A 107 13.63 8.64 -9.54
CA LYS A 107 14.86 8.09 -8.97
C LYS A 107 14.53 6.86 -8.13
N ALA A 108 15.37 5.83 -8.20
CA ALA A 108 15.20 4.59 -7.44
C ALA A 108 15.00 4.83 -5.93
N LYS A 109 15.81 5.73 -5.34
CA LYS A 109 15.68 6.12 -3.93
C LYS A 109 14.34 6.76 -3.55
N ASP A 110 13.60 7.29 -4.52
CA ASP A 110 12.30 7.94 -4.31
C ASP A 110 11.13 6.95 -4.47
N ILE A 111 11.43 5.66 -4.70
CA ILE A 111 10.45 4.57 -4.81
C ILE A 111 10.59 3.63 -3.62
N GLY A 112 9.46 3.21 -3.05
CA GLY A 112 9.39 2.18 -2.02
C GLY A 112 8.48 1.04 -2.42
N ILE A 113 8.90 -0.18 -2.14
CA ILE A 113 8.11 -1.39 -2.32
C ILE A 113 7.84 -1.99 -0.96
N ILE A 114 6.56 -2.11 -0.63
CA ILE A 114 6.09 -2.64 0.64
C ILE A 114 5.42 -3.98 0.38
N THR A 115 5.73 -4.97 1.21
CA THR A 115 5.00 -6.25 1.21
C THR A 115 5.06 -6.91 2.58
N PRO A 116 3.98 -7.53 3.08
CA PRO A 116 3.97 -8.08 4.44
C PRO A 116 4.79 -9.37 4.61
N TYR A 117 5.23 -10.00 3.52
CA TYR A 117 5.86 -11.33 3.56
C TYR A 117 7.33 -11.30 3.15
N LYS A 118 8.20 -11.89 3.99
CA LYS A 118 9.65 -11.96 3.74
C LYS A 118 10.00 -12.67 2.43
N LEU A 119 9.30 -13.77 2.11
CA LEU A 119 9.53 -14.47 0.84
C LEU A 119 9.13 -13.64 -0.38
N GLN A 120 8.16 -12.74 -0.25
CA GLN A 120 7.82 -11.83 -1.34
C GLN A 120 8.91 -10.78 -1.54
N ILE A 121 9.55 -10.29 -0.47
CA ILE A 121 10.71 -9.39 -0.57
C ILE A 121 11.82 -10.07 -1.39
N SER A 122 12.19 -11.30 -1.03
CA SER A 122 13.19 -12.08 -1.77
C SER A 122 12.77 -12.31 -3.23
N CYS A 123 11.51 -12.71 -3.46
CA CYS A 123 10.96 -12.94 -4.80
C CYS A 123 11.04 -11.71 -5.70
N ILE A 124 10.74 -10.53 -5.17
CA ILE A 124 10.83 -9.25 -5.89
C ILE A 124 12.29 -8.91 -6.23
N ILE A 125 13.20 -9.05 -5.26
CA ILE A 125 14.64 -8.79 -5.47
C ILE A 125 15.22 -9.75 -6.52
N ASP A 126 14.87 -11.04 -6.45
CA ASP A 126 15.31 -12.04 -7.42
C ASP A 126 14.74 -11.76 -8.82
N GLN A 127 13.53 -11.23 -8.91
CA GLN A 127 12.95 -10.79 -10.18
C GLN A 127 13.77 -9.65 -10.80
N PHE A 128 14.24 -8.67 -10.00
CA PHE A 128 15.07 -7.58 -10.51
C PHE A 128 16.40 -8.10 -11.08
N LYS A 129 17.06 -9.02 -10.38
CA LYS A 129 18.30 -9.66 -10.85
C LYS A 129 18.09 -10.37 -12.18
N ARG A 130 17.06 -11.22 -12.28
CA ARG A 130 16.73 -11.96 -13.50
C ARG A 130 16.48 -11.04 -14.69
N VAL A 131 15.74 -9.96 -14.48
CA VAL A 131 15.46 -9.00 -15.56
C VAL A 131 16.74 -8.28 -15.98
N ALA A 132 17.58 -7.87 -15.04
CA ALA A 132 18.87 -7.25 -15.35
C ALA A 132 19.79 -8.20 -16.13
N ASP A 133 19.90 -9.47 -15.73
CA ASP A 133 20.72 -10.48 -16.41
C ASP A 133 20.23 -10.73 -17.85
N ASN A 134 18.91 -10.88 -18.04
CA ASN A 134 18.33 -11.07 -19.37
C ASN A 134 18.51 -9.86 -20.29
N SER A 135 18.57 -8.65 -19.72
CA SER A 135 18.71 -7.40 -20.45
C SER A 135 20.11 -7.22 -21.07
N GLN A 136 21.14 -7.81 -20.45
CA GLN A 136 22.49 -7.87 -21.02
C GLN A 136 22.57 -8.82 -22.24
N SER A 137 21.63 -9.76 -22.37
CA SER A 137 21.58 -10.78 -23.42
C SER A 137 20.71 -10.39 -24.63
N GLN A 138 19.80 -9.42 -24.47
CA GLN A 138 18.85 -8.99 -25.51
C GLN A 138 19.03 -7.50 -25.87
N ASN A 139 20.00 -7.18 -26.73
CA ASN A 139 20.15 -5.90 -27.45
C ASN A 139 19.94 -4.60 -26.64
N GLY A 140 20.29 -4.57 -25.34
CA GLY A 140 20.43 -3.36 -24.54
C GLY A 140 19.14 -2.62 -24.15
N ARG A 141 17.97 -3.29 -24.14
CA ARG A 141 16.67 -2.63 -23.84
C ARG A 141 16.17 -2.70 -22.40
N GLY A 142 16.89 -3.34 -21.48
CA GLY A 142 16.50 -3.35 -20.07
C GLY A 142 17.49 -2.66 -19.16
N LEU A 143 17.04 -2.36 -17.94
CA LEU A 143 17.82 -1.60 -16.97
C LEU A 143 18.85 -2.50 -16.30
N PRO A 144 20.10 -2.02 -16.10
CA PRO A 144 21.11 -2.75 -15.35
C PRO A 144 20.71 -2.85 -13.86
N TYR A 145 21.18 -3.89 -13.16
CA TYR A 145 20.74 -4.20 -11.80
C TYR A 145 20.99 -3.04 -10.82
N GLU A 146 22.06 -2.28 -11.04
CA GLU A 146 22.46 -1.07 -10.31
C GLU A 146 21.33 -0.04 -10.27
N THR A 147 20.49 0.02 -11.31
CA THR A 147 19.33 0.92 -11.37
C THR A 147 18.28 0.59 -10.30
N TYR A 148 18.21 -0.66 -9.86
CA TYR A 148 17.25 -1.14 -8.86
C TYR A 148 17.81 -1.09 -7.43
N GLN A 149 19.12 -0.96 -7.24
CA GLN A 149 19.79 -1.15 -5.94
C GLN A 149 19.31 -0.16 -4.87
N ASP A 150 19.01 1.08 -5.26
CA ASP A 150 18.55 2.12 -4.34
C ASP A 150 17.04 2.04 -4.01
N VAL A 151 16.30 1.11 -4.64
CA VAL A 151 14.88 0.92 -4.37
C VAL A 151 14.70 0.21 -3.03
N GLN A 152 13.96 0.83 -2.13
CA GLN A 152 13.73 0.25 -0.81
C GLN A 152 12.61 -0.80 -0.87
N VAL A 153 12.97 -2.09 -0.77
CA VAL A 153 12.01 -3.20 -0.64
C VAL A 153 11.96 -3.66 0.82
N ALA A 154 10.83 -3.51 1.51
CA ALA A 154 10.74 -3.88 2.92
C ALA A 154 9.33 -4.28 3.37
N SER A 155 9.22 -4.78 4.61
CA SER A 155 7.94 -5.00 5.26
C SER A 155 7.30 -3.69 5.70
N VAL A 156 5.99 -3.72 5.97
CA VAL A 156 5.24 -2.56 6.50
C VAL A 156 5.90 -2.01 7.77
N ASP A 157 6.24 -2.91 8.70
CA ASP A 157 6.83 -2.54 9.99
C ASP A 157 8.22 -1.87 9.81
N ALA A 158 9.02 -2.35 8.86
CA ALA A 158 10.33 -1.77 8.53
C ALA A 158 10.22 -0.43 7.75
N PHE A 159 9.04 -0.09 7.24
CA PHE A 159 8.77 1.16 6.53
C PHE A 159 8.18 2.26 7.42
N GLN A 160 7.93 1.97 8.70
CA GLN A 160 7.34 2.93 9.62
C GLN A 160 8.24 4.17 9.79
N GLY A 161 7.63 5.36 9.74
CA GLY A 161 8.35 6.64 9.86
C GLY A 161 9.08 7.10 8.60
N ARG A 162 9.12 6.28 7.55
CA ARG A 162 9.69 6.64 6.24
C ARG A 162 8.58 7.09 5.29
N GLU A 163 8.95 7.78 4.23
CA GLU A 163 8.07 8.16 3.12
C GLU A 163 8.85 8.07 1.80
N LYS A 164 8.11 7.91 0.70
CA LYS A 164 8.66 7.88 -0.66
C LYS A 164 7.73 8.63 -1.60
N ASP A 165 8.26 9.01 -2.75
CA ASP A 165 7.46 9.68 -3.78
C ASP A 165 6.43 8.72 -4.36
N PHE A 166 6.84 7.49 -4.65
CA PHE A 166 5.97 6.42 -5.13
C PHE A 166 6.07 5.20 -4.22
N ILE A 167 4.92 4.61 -3.90
CA ILE A 167 4.83 3.35 -3.15
C ILE A 167 4.15 2.30 -4.01
N ILE A 168 4.75 1.11 -4.06
CA ILE A 168 4.15 -0.10 -4.62
C ILE A 168 3.90 -1.08 -3.47
N PHE A 169 2.65 -1.45 -3.23
CA PHE A 169 2.24 -2.36 -2.17
C PHE A 169 1.79 -3.70 -2.75
N SER A 170 2.57 -4.77 -2.53
CA SER A 170 2.21 -6.13 -2.93
C SER A 170 1.54 -6.87 -1.77
N CYS A 171 0.28 -7.24 -1.94
CA CYS A 171 -0.55 -7.89 -0.93
C CYS A 171 -0.22 -9.37 -0.77
N VAL A 172 0.21 -10.04 -1.83
CA VAL A 172 0.59 -11.46 -1.92
C VAL A 172 -0.59 -12.42 -1.82
N ARG A 173 -1.50 -12.19 -0.87
CA ARG A 173 -2.54 -13.15 -0.53
C ARG A 173 -3.56 -13.31 -1.65
N SER A 174 -3.67 -14.53 -2.14
CA SER A 174 -4.49 -14.94 -3.26
C SER A 174 -4.87 -16.40 -3.05
N ASN A 175 -5.94 -16.60 -2.29
CA ASN A 175 -6.46 -17.89 -1.88
C ASN A 175 -7.98 -17.79 -1.64
N GLU A 176 -8.68 -18.92 -1.62
CA GLU A 176 -10.14 -18.95 -1.42
C GLU A 176 -10.57 -18.93 0.05
N ARG A 177 -9.81 -19.58 0.95
CA ARG A 177 -10.28 -19.87 2.34
C ARG A 177 -9.22 -19.74 3.44
N LYS A 178 -7.97 -19.42 3.12
CA LYS A 178 -6.81 -19.43 4.05
C LYS A 178 -6.56 -18.08 4.74
N GLY A 179 -7.55 -17.19 4.67
CA GLY A 179 -7.54 -15.83 5.17
C GLY A 179 -6.41 -14.94 4.61
N ILE A 180 -6.31 -13.70 5.10
CA ILE A 180 -5.31 -12.72 4.61
C ILE A 180 -4.17 -12.46 5.61
N GLY A 181 -4.24 -13.04 6.81
CA GLY A 181 -3.18 -12.98 7.82
C GLY A 181 -2.76 -11.54 8.14
N PHE A 182 -1.48 -11.21 7.88
CA PHE A 182 -0.87 -9.90 8.17
C PHE A 182 -1.60 -8.70 7.58
N LEU A 183 -2.32 -8.88 6.48
CA LEU A 183 -3.11 -7.82 5.83
C LEU A 183 -4.35 -7.42 6.63
N ASN A 184 -4.75 -8.20 7.64
CA ASN A 184 -5.94 -7.92 8.43
C ASN A 184 -5.72 -6.90 9.56
N ASP A 185 -4.48 -6.45 9.80
CA ASP A 185 -4.20 -5.40 10.80
C ASP A 185 -4.49 -4.00 10.21
N PRO A 186 -5.50 -3.27 10.71
CA PRO A 186 -5.86 -1.95 10.20
C PRO A 186 -4.72 -0.93 10.28
N ARG A 187 -3.88 -1.02 11.31
CA ARG A 187 -2.77 -0.09 11.52
C ARG A 187 -1.71 -0.28 10.44
N ARG A 188 -1.45 -1.52 10.05
CA ARG A 188 -0.51 -1.85 8.97
C ARG A 188 -1.03 -1.38 7.62
N LEU A 189 -2.33 -1.53 7.35
CA LEU A 189 -2.92 -0.96 6.13
C LEU A 189 -2.78 0.56 6.11
N ASN A 190 -3.12 1.25 7.21
CA ASN A 190 -2.97 2.70 7.33
C ASN A 190 -1.50 3.12 7.06
N VAL A 191 -0.53 2.44 7.67
CA VAL A 191 0.88 2.72 7.42
C VAL A 191 1.19 2.56 5.93
N ALA A 192 0.86 1.41 5.32
CA ALA A 192 1.19 1.10 3.93
C ALA A 192 0.66 2.14 2.93
N ILE A 193 -0.62 2.54 3.06
CA ILE A 193 -1.24 3.48 2.11
C ILE A 193 -0.83 4.94 2.35
N THR A 194 -0.31 5.29 3.53
CA THR A 194 0.08 6.67 3.87
C THR A 194 1.58 6.97 3.69
N ARG A 195 2.32 6.07 3.03
CA ARG A 195 3.76 6.24 2.78
C ARG A 195 4.08 7.04 1.51
N ALA A 196 3.13 7.14 0.57
CA ALA A 196 3.35 7.77 -0.73
C ALA A 196 3.11 9.28 -0.71
N ARG A 197 4.00 10.06 -1.34
CA ARG A 197 3.77 11.51 -1.56
C ARG A 197 2.98 11.76 -2.83
N TYR A 198 3.40 11.17 -3.95
CA TYR A 198 2.87 11.46 -5.29
C TYR A 198 2.02 10.34 -5.87
N GLY A 199 2.32 9.07 -5.59
CA GLY A 199 1.57 7.95 -6.19
C GLY A 199 1.58 6.65 -5.40
N LEU A 200 0.43 5.99 -5.35
CA LEU A 200 0.24 4.72 -4.65
C LEU A 200 -0.24 3.64 -5.64
N ILE A 201 0.55 2.58 -5.80
CA ILE A 201 0.15 1.39 -6.55
C ILE A 201 -0.05 0.24 -5.58
N ILE A 202 -1.22 -0.40 -5.61
CA ILE A 202 -1.54 -1.58 -4.81
C ILE A 202 -1.71 -2.75 -5.78
N ILE A 203 -1.13 -3.90 -5.46
CA ILE A 203 -1.24 -5.12 -6.26
C ILE A 203 -1.78 -6.20 -5.33
N GLY A 204 -2.88 -6.86 -5.73
CA GLY A 204 -3.46 -7.91 -4.90
C GLY A 204 -4.68 -8.57 -5.55
N ASN A 205 -5.14 -9.65 -4.93
CA ASN A 205 -6.34 -10.35 -5.35
C ASN A 205 -7.58 -9.75 -4.67
N ALA A 206 -8.36 -8.96 -5.40
CA ALA A 206 -9.55 -8.34 -4.83
C ALA A 206 -10.58 -9.36 -4.31
N LYS A 207 -10.69 -10.54 -4.94
CA LYS A 207 -11.57 -11.63 -4.45
C LYS A 207 -11.12 -12.19 -3.09
N CYS A 208 -9.83 -12.16 -2.80
CA CYS A 208 -9.32 -12.58 -1.50
C CYS A 208 -9.56 -11.50 -0.43
N LEU A 209 -9.47 -10.22 -0.84
CA LEU A 209 -9.47 -9.07 0.06
C LEU A 209 -10.88 -8.55 0.40
N PHE A 210 -11.86 -8.61 -0.51
CA PHE A 210 -13.20 -8.01 -0.31
C PHE A 210 -14.00 -8.63 0.86
N SER A 211 -13.63 -9.82 1.31
CA SER A 211 -14.30 -10.44 2.47
C SER A 211 -13.95 -9.74 3.79
N TYR A 212 -12.92 -8.88 3.80
CA TYR A 212 -12.47 -8.14 4.97
C TYR A 212 -13.00 -6.71 4.92
N PRO A 213 -13.74 -6.23 5.94
CA PRO A 213 -14.46 -4.96 5.87
C PRO A 213 -13.63 -3.77 5.42
N LEU A 214 -12.43 -3.61 5.99
CA LEU A 214 -11.56 -2.47 5.68
C LEU A 214 -11.03 -2.52 4.24
N TRP A 215 -10.69 -3.71 3.77
CA TRP A 215 -10.28 -3.93 2.38
C TRP A 215 -11.44 -3.77 1.41
N ASN A 216 -12.64 -4.24 1.77
CA ASN A 216 -13.85 -3.99 0.99
C ASN A 216 -14.09 -2.50 0.83
N ASN A 217 -14.00 -1.73 1.92
CA ASN A 217 -14.17 -0.28 1.87
C ASN A 217 -13.11 0.39 0.99
N LEU A 218 -11.85 -0.07 1.03
CA LEU A 218 -10.80 0.44 0.14
C LEU A 218 -11.11 0.11 -1.32
N LEU A 219 -11.51 -1.13 -1.62
CA LEU A 219 -11.86 -1.54 -2.99
C LEU A 219 -13.07 -0.76 -3.51
N VAL A 220 -14.11 -0.55 -2.69
CA VAL A 220 -15.28 0.28 -3.06
C VAL A 220 -14.83 1.70 -3.40
N HIS A 221 -14.03 2.32 -2.55
CA HIS A 221 -13.50 3.66 -2.78
C HIS A 221 -12.69 3.75 -4.09
N LEU A 222 -11.87 2.75 -4.40
CA LEU A 222 -11.07 2.73 -5.63
C LEU A 222 -11.92 2.42 -6.87
N GLN A 223 -12.98 1.62 -6.74
CA GLN A 223 -13.92 1.34 -7.83
C GLN A 223 -14.72 2.59 -8.21
N GLU A 224 -15.24 3.33 -7.22
CA GLU A 224 -15.92 4.63 -7.43
C GLU A 224 -15.03 5.66 -8.13
N LYS A 225 -13.70 5.50 -8.04
CA LYS A 225 -12.70 6.37 -8.66
C LYS A 225 -12.16 5.83 -9.99
N HIS A 226 -12.65 4.70 -10.49
CA HIS A 226 -12.14 4.03 -11.69
C HIS A 226 -10.65 3.67 -11.61
N CYS A 227 -10.17 3.32 -10.40
CA CYS A 227 -8.76 3.04 -10.11
C CYS A 227 -8.41 1.55 -10.07
N ILE A 228 -9.37 0.65 -10.26
CA ILE A 228 -9.15 -0.79 -10.28
C ILE A 228 -8.92 -1.26 -11.72
N ILE A 229 -7.78 -1.91 -11.95
CA ILE A 229 -7.41 -2.42 -13.27
C ILE A 229 -6.99 -3.89 -13.20
N LYS A 230 -6.99 -4.56 -14.36
CA LYS A 230 -6.53 -5.93 -14.56
C LYS A 230 -5.78 -6.07 -15.88
N GLY A 231 -5.12 -7.21 -16.08
CA GLY A 231 -4.38 -7.51 -17.31
C GLY A 231 -2.88 -7.38 -17.14
N GLN A 232 -2.15 -7.22 -18.24
CA GLN A 232 -0.70 -7.12 -18.23
C GLN A 232 -0.25 -5.65 -18.26
N PHE A 233 0.95 -5.38 -17.75
CA PHE A 233 1.59 -4.07 -17.88
C PHE A 233 1.64 -3.65 -19.37
N ASN A 234 1.30 -2.39 -19.67
CA ASN A 234 1.00 -1.79 -21.00
C ASN A 234 -0.36 -2.12 -21.64
N ASN A 235 -1.10 -3.12 -21.14
CA ASN A 235 -2.45 -3.44 -21.61
C ASN A 235 -3.41 -3.61 -20.43
N TYR A 236 -3.24 -2.75 -19.42
CA TYR A 236 -4.16 -2.70 -18.30
C TYR A 236 -5.50 -2.16 -18.77
N LYS A 237 -6.57 -2.79 -18.30
CA LYS A 237 -7.94 -2.38 -18.54
C LYS A 237 -8.64 -2.21 -17.21
N GLU A 238 -9.60 -1.32 -17.17
CA GLU A 238 -10.48 -1.19 -16.02
C GLU A 238 -11.12 -2.54 -15.66
N ALA A 239 -11.23 -2.78 -14.36
CA ALA A 239 -11.81 -3.99 -13.81
C ALA A 239 -12.93 -3.61 -12.86
N GLU A 240 -14.14 -4.01 -13.23
CA GLU A 240 -15.30 -3.94 -12.34
C GLU A 240 -15.38 -5.21 -11.50
N ILE A 241 -15.50 -5.04 -10.19
CA ILE A 241 -15.60 -6.13 -9.23
C ILE A 241 -16.95 -6.01 -8.53
N VAL A 242 -17.65 -7.13 -8.40
CA VAL A 242 -18.85 -7.19 -7.56
C VAL A 242 -18.42 -7.14 -6.11
N LEU A 243 -18.50 -5.96 -5.52
CA LEU A 243 -18.12 -5.68 -4.14
C LEU A 243 -19.36 -5.64 -3.24
N LYS A 244 -19.17 -5.83 -1.94
CA LYS A 244 -20.23 -5.59 -0.96
C LYS A 244 -20.37 -4.09 -0.72
N THR A 245 -21.56 -3.63 -0.34
CA THR A 245 -21.78 -2.24 0.10
C THR A 245 -20.76 -1.85 1.17
N LYS A 246 -20.35 -0.57 1.17
CA LYS A 246 -19.41 -0.02 2.16
C LYS A 246 -19.88 -0.41 3.57
N MET A 247 -19.02 -1.10 4.30
CA MET A 247 -19.34 -1.60 5.64
C MET A 247 -19.06 -0.50 6.65
N GLN A 248 -19.96 -0.29 7.61
CA GLN A 248 -19.66 0.53 8.78
C GLN A 248 -18.62 -0.22 9.63
N ILE A 249 -17.47 0.40 9.84
CA ILE A 249 -16.40 -0.11 10.69
C ILE A 249 -16.25 0.93 11.80
N ASP A 250 -16.31 0.50 13.06
CA ASP A 250 -15.87 1.35 14.16
C ASP A 250 -14.32 1.46 14.10
N PRO A 251 -13.75 2.65 13.82
CA PRO A 251 -12.30 2.84 13.73
C PRO A 251 -11.57 2.51 15.05
N PHE A 252 -12.31 2.46 16.17
CA PHE A 252 -11.82 2.24 17.52
C PHE A 252 -12.31 0.93 18.13
N LEU A 253 -13.02 0.07 17.38
CA LEU A 253 -13.06 -1.33 17.74
C LEU A 253 -11.61 -1.80 17.65
N ARG A 254 -10.91 -1.76 18.79
CA ARG A 254 -9.60 -2.35 18.95
C ARG A 254 -9.75 -3.71 18.32
N TYR A 255 -9.07 -3.94 17.20
CA TYR A 255 -8.82 -5.28 16.72
C TYR A 255 -8.11 -5.93 17.90
N ARG A 256 -8.86 -6.62 18.77
CA ARG A 256 -8.29 -7.43 19.84
C ARG A 256 -7.53 -8.48 19.05
N ALA A 257 -6.20 -8.40 19.08
CA ALA A 257 -5.40 -9.55 18.70
C ALA A 257 -6.00 -10.75 19.45
N PRO A 258 -6.23 -11.90 18.79
CA PRO A 258 -6.92 -13.04 19.40
C PRO A 258 -6.39 -13.48 20.77
N ASP A 259 -5.16 -13.07 21.14
CA ASP A 259 -4.46 -13.49 22.35
C ASP A 259 -4.11 -12.36 23.34
N MET A 260 -4.74 -11.18 23.25
CA MET A 260 -4.59 -10.18 24.32
C MET A 260 -5.65 -10.39 25.42
N PRO A 261 -5.26 -10.59 26.69
CA PRO A 261 -6.21 -10.74 27.79
C PRO A 261 -7.11 -9.51 27.86
N ASP A 262 -8.39 -9.76 28.10
CA ASP A 262 -9.41 -8.72 28.19
C ASP A 262 -9.07 -7.77 29.36
N PRO A 263 -8.80 -6.48 29.12
CA PRO A 263 -8.43 -5.56 30.18
C PRO A 263 -9.52 -5.39 31.23
N GLU A 264 -10.80 -5.66 30.91
CA GLU A 264 -11.88 -5.69 31.90
C GLU A 264 -11.82 -6.95 32.77
N LYS A 265 -11.45 -8.10 32.20
CA LYS A 265 -11.21 -9.33 32.99
C LYS A 265 -9.99 -9.20 33.87
N GLU A 266 -8.92 -8.57 33.38
CA GLU A 266 -7.69 -8.34 34.15
C GLU A 266 -7.91 -7.35 35.30
N LYS A 267 -8.78 -6.35 35.10
CA LYS A 267 -9.17 -5.40 36.14
C LYS A 267 -10.06 -6.07 37.19
N GLN A 268 -11.04 -6.88 36.78
CA GLN A 268 -11.88 -7.67 37.69
C GLN A 268 -11.06 -8.72 38.46
N GLU A 269 -10.03 -9.33 37.88
CA GLU A 269 -9.12 -10.24 38.57
C GLU A 269 -8.23 -9.52 39.60
N LYS A 270 -7.74 -8.33 39.27
CA LYS A 270 -6.96 -7.50 40.20
C LYS A 270 -7.82 -6.98 41.35
N GLU A 271 -9.06 -6.59 41.09
CA GLU A 271 -10.03 -6.16 42.11
C GLU A 271 -10.46 -7.33 43.01
N LYS A 272 -10.69 -8.53 42.46
CA LYS A 272 -10.94 -9.74 43.26
C LYS A 272 -9.75 -10.14 44.14
N LYS A 273 -8.52 -10.01 43.64
CA LYS A 273 -7.31 -10.29 44.43
C LYS A 273 -7.05 -9.25 45.51
N ALA A 274 -7.47 -8.00 45.30
CA ALA A 274 -7.39 -6.94 46.30
C ALA A 274 -8.47 -7.08 47.40
N SER A 275 -9.62 -7.68 47.10
CA SER A 275 -10.69 -7.94 48.07
C SER A 275 -10.48 -9.18 48.95
N CYS A 276 -9.51 -10.04 48.62
CA CYS A 276 -9.16 -11.25 49.38
C CYS A 276 -7.87 -11.09 50.22
N ARG A 277 -7.37 -9.87 50.40
CA ARG A 277 -6.29 -9.52 51.34
C ARG A 277 -6.81 -8.51 52.35
#